data_AF-A0A164ESR3-F1
#
_entry.id   AF-A0A164ESR3-F1
#
_cell.length_a   1.000
_cell.length_b   1.000
_cell.length_c   1.000
_cell.angle_alpha   90.00
_cell.angle_beta   90.00
_cell.angle_gamma   90.00
#
_symmetry.space_group_name_H-M   'P 1'
#
loop_
_entity.id
_entity.type
_entity.pdbx_description
1 polymer ?
#
loop_
_entity_poly.entity_id
_entity_poly.type
_entity_poly.pdbx_seq_one_letter_code
_entity_poly.pdbx_strand_id
1 'polypeptide(L)'
;RLLLTSRVTGETHRFPLTNFSSSTQFIPAVMVVGKILSVDQVLNENPESGPTAVPTEPSLPFASRVNKNLGDEDRERTVALLNRCLRCFAASPHELGRSNVVKHVIDTGNHLPVHQASYASAWRERELINDQTQTMMRDNVIVPSK
;
A
#
# COMPACT_ATOMS: atom_id res chain seq x y z
N ARG A 1 19.37 -17.72 -4.51
CA ARG A 1 18.01 -17.97 -3.97
C ARG A 1 18.15 -18.94 -2.81
N LEU A 2 17.93 -18.49 -1.58
CA LEU A 2 17.96 -19.36 -0.40
C LEU A 2 16.54 -19.85 -0.08
N LEU A 3 16.43 -21.12 0.29
CA LEU A 3 15.20 -21.69 0.85
C LEU A 3 15.28 -21.48 2.36
N LEU A 4 14.31 -20.76 2.92
CA LEU A 4 14.24 -20.54 4.36
C LEU A 4 13.03 -21.30 4.90
N THR A 5 13.30 -22.20 5.84
CA THR A 5 12.28 -23.01 6.49
C THR A 5 11.74 -22.24 7.70
N SER A 6 10.42 -22.06 7.75
CA SER A 6 9.76 -21.49 8.92
C SER A 6 9.93 -22.44 10.11
N ARG A 7 10.43 -21.92 11.24
CA ARG A 7 10.49 -22.69 12.49
C ARG A 7 9.12 -22.83 13.18
N VAL A 8 8.14 -22.02 12.76
CA VAL A 8 6.81 -21.96 13.39
C VAL A 8 5.80 -22.82 12.64
N THR A 9 5.83 -22.81 11.31
CA THR A 9 4.85 -23.51 10.46
C THR A 9 5.41 -24.75 9.76
N GLY A 10 6.74 -24.94 9.75
CA GLY A 10 7.40 -26.02 8.99
C GLY A 10 7.38 -25.81 7.47
N GLU A 11 6.65 -24.81 6.98
CA GLU A 11 6.56 -24.48 5.55
C GLU A 11 7.87 -23.84 5.06
N THR A 12 8.24 -24.18 3.82
CA THR A 12 9.42 -23.61 3.15
C THR A 12 8.97 -22.45 2.27
N HIS A 13 9.38 -21.24 2.61
CA HIS A 13 9.07 -20.05 1.82
C HIS A 13 10.32 -19.57 1.06
N ARG A 14 10.11 -19.04 -0.15
CA ARG A 14 11.18 -18.52 -1.02
C ARG A 14 11.25 -17.01 -0.84
N PHE A 15 12.36 -16.52 -0.30
CA PHE A 15 12.60 -15.08 -0.16
C PHE A 15 13.76 -14.63 -1.04
N PRO A 16 13.61 -13.53 -1.79
CA PRO A 16 14.76 -12.83 -2.36
C PRO A 16 15.52 -12.17 -1.21
N LEU A 17 16.78 -12.55 -1.05
CA LEU A 17 17.72 -11.83 -0.20
C LEU A 17 18.61 -10.99 -1.12
N THR A 18 18.56 -9.68 -0.93
CA THR A 18 19.40 -8.73 -1.67
C THR A 18 20.34 -8.07 -0.67
N ASN A 19 21.64 -8.13 -0.97
CA ASN A 19 22.61 -7.34 -0.24
C ASN A 19 22.55 -5.88 -0.74
N PHE A 20 22.17 -4.95 0.13
CA PHE A 20 22.12 -3.52 -0.18
C PHE A 20 23.43 -2.79 0.16
N SER A 21 24.48 -3.53 0.57
CA SER A 21 25.81 -3.01 0.86
C SER A 21 26.75 -3.13 -0.34
N SER A 22 27.76 -2.26 -0.39
CA SER A 22 28.88 -2.31 -1.33
C SER A 22 29.94 -3.35 -0.96
N SER A 23 29.81 -4.05 0.17
CA SER A 23 30.74 -5.09 0.63
C SER A 23 30.06 -6.46 0.79
N THR A 24 30.85 -7.52 0.68
CA THR A 24 30.39 -8.90 0.92
C THR A 24 30.02 -9.08 2.39
N GLN A 25 28.78 -9.49 2.64
CA GLN A 25 28.31 -9.81 3.98
C GLN A 25 28.18 -11.34 4.16
N PHE A 26 28.77 -11.85 5.24
CA PHE A 26 28.65 -13.25 5.63
C PHE A 26 27.46 -13.42 6.58
N ILE A 27 26.56 -14.35 6.25
CA ILE A 27 25.44 -14.73 7.11
C ILE A 27 25.80 -16.08 7.75
N PRO A 28 26.15 -16.11 9.05
CA PRO A 28 26.45 -17.37 9.71
C PRO A 28 25.22 -18.27 9.77
N ALA A 29 25.44 -19.58 9.72
CA ALA A 29 24.39 -20.56 9.99
C ALA A 29 23.80 -20.24 11.39
N VAL A 30 22.48 -20.23 11.51
CA VAL A 30 21.71 -19.88 12.73
C VAL A 30 21.41 -18.36 12.91
N MET A 31 21.86 -17.46 12.03
CA MET A 31 21.42 -16.05 12.06
C MET A 31 19.93 -15.90 11.71
N VAL A 32 19.17 -15.21 12.57
CA VAL A 32 17.76 -14.87 12.30
C VAL A 32 17.72 -13.57 11.51
N VAL A 33 17.28 -13.64 10.24
CA VAL A 33 17.20 -12.49 9.31
C VAL A 33 15.93 -11.66 9.52
N GLY A 34 14.89 -12.22 10.16
CA GLY A 34 13.66 -11.52 10.48
C GLY A 34 12.68 -12.40 11.25
N LYS A 35 11.66 -11.77 11.85
CA LYS A 35 10.52 -12.44 12.48
C LYS A 35 9.26 -12.10 11.68
N ILE A 36 8.46 -13.11 11.36
CA ILE A 36 7.14 -12.92 10.77
C ILE A 36 6.14 -13.11 11.92
N LEU A 37 5.31 -12.11 12.17
CA LEU A 37 4.26 -12.18 13.17
C LEU A 37 2.93 -12.45 12.46
N SER A 38 2.21 -13.49 12.88
CA SER A 38 0.81 -13.67 12.51
C SER A 38 0.00 -12.54 13.15
N VAL A 39 -0.80 -11.84 12.37
CA VAL A 39 -1.63 -10.75 12.88
C VAL A 39 -2.92 -11.36 13.39
N ASP A 40 -2.85 -11.95 14.58
CA ASP A 40 -4.01 -12.40 15.34
C ASP A 40 -4.19 -11.44 16.52
N GLN A 41 -4.76 -10.26 16.27
CA GLN A 41 -5.64 -9.51 17.18
C GLN A 41 -5.91 -8.10 16.65
N VAL A 42 -7.20 -7.86 16.38
CA VAL A 42 -7.81 -6.53 16.24
C VAL A 42 -7.57 -5.78 17.55
N LEU A 43 -6.65 -4.81 17.53
CA LEU A 43 -6.50 -3.88 18.64
C LEU A 43 -7.66 -2.89 18.60
N ASN A 44 -8.38 -2.88 19.73
CA ASN A 44 -9.51 -2.05 20.10
C ASN A 44 -9.61 -0.70 19.38
N GLU A 45 -10.81 -0.49 18.84
CA GLU A 45 -11.30 0.74 18.24
C GLU A 45 -11.06 1.95 19.16
N ASN A 46 -10.25 2.90 18.71
CA ASN A 46 -10.28 4.27 19.23
C ASN A 46 -11.27 5.06 18.36
N PRO A 47 -12.27 5.76 18.94
CA PRO A 47 -13.21 6.55 18.18
C PRO A 47 -12.61 7.93 17.89
N GLU A 48 -11.59 8.01 17.03
CA GLU A 48 -11.34 9.26 16.31
C GLU A 48 -12.24 9.28 15.07
N SER A 49 -13.43 9.84 15.27
CA SER A 49 -14.40 10.17 14.24
C SER A 49 -13.81 11.24 13.31
N GLY A 50 -13.00 10.81 12.34
CA GLY A 50 -12.88 11.52 11.07
C GLY A 50 -14.20 11.43 10.31
N PRO A 51 -14.53 12.39 9.42
CA PRO A 51 -15.82 12.39 8.75
C PRO A 51 -15.95 11.09 7.95
N THR A 52 -16.84 10.21 8.44
CA THR A 52 -17.43 9.13 7.67
C THR A 52 -18.20 9.80 6.53
N ALA A 53 -17.50 10.13 5.45
CA ALA A 53 -18.13 10.32 4.17
C ALA A 53 -18.77 8.97 3.85
N VAL A 54 -20.08 8.90 4.02
CA VAL A 54 -20.91 7.86 3.41
C VAL A 54 -20.46 7.79 1.95
N PRO A 55 -19.95 6.65 1.46
CA PRO A 55 -19.61 6.54 0.05
C PRO A 55 -20.90 6.75 -0.71
N THR A 56 -21.00 7.88 -1.43
CA THR A 56 -21.87 7.97 -2.58
C THR A 56 -21.40 6.85 -3.50
N GLU A 57 -22.06 5.69 -3.45
CA GLU A 57 -21.71 4.48 -4.22
C GLU A 57 -21.42 4.89 -5.66
N PRO A 58 -20.14 4.92 -6.08
CA PRO A 58 -19.81 5.25 -7.45
C PRO A 58 -20.27 4.06 -8.29
N SER A 59 -21.38 4.24 -9.01
CA SER A 59 -21.92 3.22 -9.89
C SER A 59 -20.96 3.05 -11.08
N LEU A 60 -19.95 2.19 -10.92
CA LEU A 60 -19.10 1.78 -12.02
C LEU A 60 -19.95 0.96 -12.99
N PRO A 61 -20.13 1.40 -14.25
CA PRO A 61 -20.98 0.68 -15.19
C PRO A 61 -20.21 -0.51 -15.77
N PHE A 62 -19.91 -1.51 -14.95
CA PHE A 62 -19.17 -2.71 -15.39
C PHE A 62 -19.87 -3.40 -16.56
N ALA A 63 -21.20 -3.34 -16.62
CA ALA A 63 -22.01 -3.92 -17.69
C ALA A 63 -21.62 -3.44 -19.12
N SER A 64 -21.14 -2.21 -19.28
CA SER A 64 -20.71 -1.67 -20.58
C SER A 64 -19.24 -1.97 -20.91
N ARG A 65 -18.46 -2.40 -19.91
CA ARG A 65 -17.02 -2.67 -20.01
C ARG A 65 -16.67 -4.15 -20.08
N VAL A 66 -17.57 -5.03 -19.64
CA VAL A 66 -17.39 -6.49 -19.77
C VAL A 66 -17.45 -6.88 -21.25
N ASN A 67 -16.56 -7.79 -21.64
CA ASN A 67 -16.41 -8.26 -23.02
C ASN A 67 -17.76 -8.73 -23.61
N LYS A 68 -18.09 -8.25 -24.82
CA LYS A 68 -19.33 -8.58 -25.53
C LYS A 68 -19.33 -9.98 -26.15
N ASN A 69 -18.17 -10.63 -26.25
CA ASN A 69 -18.02 -11.96 -26.85
C ASN A 69 -18.25 -13.10 -25.83
N LEU A 70 -18.58 -12.78 -24.58
CA LEU A 70 -19.00 -13.75 -23.57
C LEU A 70 -20.45 -14.17 -23.82
N GLY A 71 -20.78 -15.42 -23.51
CA GLY A 71 -22.18 -15.84 -23.44
C GLY A 71 -22.95 -14.99 -22.41
N ASP A 72 -24.25 -14.80 -22.64
CA ASP A 72 -25.07 -13.91 -21.81
C ASP A 72 -25.03 -14.28 -20.32
N GLU A 73 -25.06 -15.57 -20.01
CA GLU A 73 -24.96 -16.11 -18.64
C GLU A 73 -23.61 -15.77 -17.97
N ASP A 74 -22.49 -16.02 -18.66
CA ASP A 74 -21.16 -15.73 -18.14
C ASP A 74 -20.93 -14.23 -17.97
N ARG A 75 -21.50 -13.43 -18.89
CA ARG A 75 -21.45 -11.97 -18.83
C ARG A 75 -22.21 -11.46 -17.61
N GLU A 76 -23.42 -11.95 -17.37
CA GLU A 76 -24.21 -11.59 -16.19
C GLU A 76 -23.48 -11.97 -14.89
N ARG A 77 -22.95 -13.19 -14.82
CA ARG A 77 -22.19 -13.69 -13.67
C ARG A 77 -20.95 -12.82 -13.38
N THR A 78 -20.25 -12.39 -14.43
CA THR A 78 -19.08 -11.52 -14.33
C THR A 78 -19.47 -10.14 -13.80
N VAL A 79 -20.53 -9.53 -14.33
CA VAL A 79 -21.02 -8.23 -13.86
C VAL A 79 -21.45 -8.31 -12.40
N ALA A 80 -22.16 -9.37 -12.01
CA ALA A 80 -22.56 -9.60 -10.62
C ALA A 80 -21.34 -9.71 -9.68
N LEU A 81 -20.28 -10.41 -10.11
CA LEU A 81 -19.04 -10.52 -9.34
C LEU A 81 -18.33 -9.18 -9.18
N LEU A 82 -18.23 -8.39 -10.25
CA LEU A 82 -17.58 -7.07 -10.22
C LEU A 82 -18.34 -6.10 -9.30
N ASN A 83 -19.68 -6.11 -9.38
CA ASN A 83 -20.53 -5.32 -8.48
C ASN A 83 -20.39 -5.78 -7.03
N ARG A 84 -20.31 -7.09 -6.76
CA ARG A 84 -20.07 -7.61 -5.41
C ARG A 84 -18.73 -7.15 -4.84
N CYS A 85 -17.72 -7.02 -5.68
CA CYS A 85 -16.38 -6.58 -5.31
C CYS A 85 -16.15 -5.08 -5.56
N LEU A 86 -17.21 -4.27 -5.71
CA LEU A 86 -17.09 -2.86 -6.09
C LEU A 86 -16.17 -2.05 -5.16
N ARG A 87 -16.22 -2.34 -3.85
CA ARG A 87 -15.37 -1.72 -2.82
C ARG A 87 -13.87 -2.00 -2.98
N CYS A 88 -13.49 -3.00 -3.77
CA CYS A 88 -12.09 -3.32 -4.05
C CYS A 88 -11.50 -2.48 -5.21
N PHE A 89 -12.35 -1.74 -5.93
CA PHE A 89 -11.93 -0.90 -7.03
C PHE A 89 -11.99 0.57 -6.62
N ALA A 90 -10.95 1.33 -7.01
CA ALA A 90 -11.01 2.78 -6.97
C ALA A 90 -11.80 3.27 -8.18
N ALA A 91 -12.93 3.94 -7.94
CA ALA A 91 -13.73 4.53 -9.01
C ALA A 91 -13.17 5.86 -9.50
N SER A 92 -12.36 6.53 -8.67
CA SER A 92 -11.62 7.74 -9.04
C SER A 92 -10.15 7.66 -8.61
N PRO A 93 -9.26 8.45 -9.23
CA PRO A 93 -7.85 8.54 -8.81
C PRO A 93 -7.65 9.00 -7.36
N HIS A 94 -8.66 9.62 -6.75
CA HIS A 94 -8.63 10.16 -5.39
C HIS A 94 -9.09 9.14 -4.33
N GLU A 95 -9.66 7.99 -4.75
CA GLU A 95 -10.08 6.91 -3.86
C GLU A 95 -8.90 5.99 -3.52
N LEU A 96 -7.99 6.51 -2.70
CA LEU A 96 -6.85 5.74 -2.21
C LEU A 96 -7.30 4.74 -1.14
N GLY A 97 -6.87 3.50 -1.29
CA GLY A 97 -7.05 2.47 -0.27
C GLY A 97 -6.33 2.85 1.03
N ARG A 98 -6.99 2.63 2.18
CA ARG A 98 -6.42 2.86 3.51
C ARG A 98 -6.47 1.58 4.32
N SER A 99 -5.41 1.33 5.08
CA SER A 99 -5.38 0.28 6.10
C SER A 99 -5.44 0.92 7.48
N ASN A 100 -6.41 0.49 8.29
CA ASN A 100 -6.52 0.85 9.70
C ASN A 100 -5.88 -0.20 10.62
N VAL A 101 -5.34 -1.29 10.08
CA VAL A 101 -4.87 -2.45 10.87
C VAL A 101 -3.46 -2.22 11.43
N VAL A 102 -2.59 -1.56 10.66
CA VAL A 102 -1.17 -1.39 11.03
C VAL A 102 -0.70 0.01 10.70
N LYS A 103 -0.02 0.63 11.66
CA LYS A 103 0.79 1.83 11.45
C LYS A 103 2.26 1.43 11.44
N HIS A 104 2.96 1.70 10.34
CA HIS A 104 4.38 1.38 10.22
C HIS A 104 5.22 2.35 11.08
N VAL A 105 6.12 1.79 11.90
CA VAL A 105 7.07 2.54 12.71
C VAL A 105 8.47 2.35 12.12
N ILE A 106 9.14 3.45 11.83
CA ILE A 106 10.53 3.46 11.35
C ILE A 106 11.42 3.66 12.58
N ASP A 107 12.20 2.63 12.93
CA ASP A 107 13.18 2.70 14.02
C ASP A 107 14.51 3.26 13.51
N THR A 108 14.82 4.49 13.90
CA THR A 108 16.09 5.16 13.57
C THR A 108 17.13 5.04 14.69
N GLY A 109 16.88 4.26 15.75
CA GLY A 109 17.75 4.18 16.92
C GLY A 109 18.09 5.56 17.50
N ASN A 110 19.37 5.80 17.75
CA ASN A 110 19.88 7.07 18.30
C ASN A 110 20.46 8.02 17.23
N HIS A 111 20.11 7.83 15.96
CA HIS A 111 20.61 8.69 14.89
C HIS A 111 19.93 10.07 14.89
N LEU A 112 20.72 11.13 14.71
CA LEU A 112 20.21 12.50 14.64
C LEU A 112 19.53 12.76 13.28
N PRO A 113 18.51 13.64 13.23
CA PRO A 113 17.92 14.07 11.97
C PRO A 113 18.95 14.69 11.02
N VAL A 114 18.83 14.37 9.74
CA VAL A 114 19.68 14.95 8.68
C VAL A 114 18.86 15.95 7.89
N HIS A 115 19.28 17.21 7.88
CA HIS A 115 18.68 18.24 7.05
C HIS A 115 19.41 18.31 5.70
N GLN A 116 18.66 18.18 4.60
CA GLN A 116 19.16 18.35 3.24
C GLN A 116 18.29 19.38 2.51
N ALA A 117 18.92 20.42 1.98
CA ALA A 117 18.22 21.42 1.17
C ALA A 117 17.69 20.80 -0.13
N SER A 118 16.53 21.26 -0.58
CA SER A 118 16.01 20.88 -1.89
C SER A 118 16.90 21.43 -3.01
N TYR A 119 17.00 20.67 -4.09
CA TYR A 119 17.69 21.12 -5.30
C TYR A 119 16.89 22.21 -6.01
N ALA A 120 17.60 23.04 -6.78
CA ALA A 120 16.96 23.99 -7.67
C ALA A 120 16.28 23.24 -8.83
N SER A 121 15.01 23.54 -9.07
CA SER A 121 14.22 22.99 -10.18
C SER A 121 13.92 24.07 -11.22
N ALA A 122 13.80 23.67 -12.49
CA ALA A 122 13.35 24.57 -13.54
C ALA A 122 11.89 25.00 -13.29
N TRP A 123 11.49 26.17 -13.80
CA TRP A 123 10.16 26.75 -13.54
C TRP A 123 9.01 25.78 -13.91
N ARG A 124 9.13 25.11 -15.06
CA ARG A 124 8.11 24.18 -15.56
C ARG A 124 8.00 22.93 -14.69
N GLU A 125 9.13 22.43 -14.22
CA GLU A 125 9.17 21.28 -13.32
C GLU A 125 8.54 21.62 -11.97
N ARG A 126 8.83 22.83 -11.44
CA ARG A 126 8.25 23.31 -10.20
C ARG A 126 6.73 23.44 -10.26
N GLU A 127 6.18 23.84 -11.41
CA GLU A 127 4.74 23.92 -11.63
C GLU A 127 4.08 22.54 -11.53
N LEU A 128 4.65 21.53 -12.18
CA LEU A 128 4.17 20.14 -12.11
C LEU A 128 4.27 19.56 -10.69
N ILE A 129 5.40 19.80 -10.01
CA ILE A 129 5.59 19.38 -8.60
C ILE A 129 4.50 19.99 -7.72
N ASN A 130 4.18 21.26 -7.93
CA ASN A 130 3.17 21.95 -7.14
C ASN A 130 1.76 21.36 -7.38
N ASP A 131 1.37 21.10 -8.62
CA ASP A 131 0.06 20.48 -8.93
C ASP A 131 -0.09 19.09 -8.28
N GLN A 132 0.95 18.27 -8.38
CA GLN A 132 0.98 16.96 -7.73
C GLN A 132 0.92 17.08 -6.20
N THR A 133 1.66 18.04 -5.62
CA THR A 133 1.65 18.31 -4.18
C THR A 133 0.25 18.69 -3.71
N GLN A 134 -0.44 19.57 -4.43
CA GLN A 134 -1.81 19.98 -4.10
C GLN A 134 -2.79 18.81 -4.18
N THR A 135 -2.65 17.94 -5.18
CA THR A 135 -3.45 16.72 -5.30
C THR A 135 -3.21 15.78 -4.12
N MET A 136 -1.94 15.53 -3.75
CA MET A 136 -1.59 14.69 -2.60
C MET A 136 -2.05 15.30 -1.26
N MET A 137 -2.06 16.63 -1.11
CA MET A 137 -2.63 17.31 0.06
C MET A 137 -4.15 17.12 0.12
N ARG A 138 -4.86 17.29 -1.00
CA ARG A 138 -6.30 17.07 -1.10
C ARG A 138 -6.69 15.65 -0.72
N ASP A 139 -5.90 14.67 -1.15
CA ASP A 139 -6.13 13.25 -0.90
C ASP A 139 -5.62 12.80 0.49
N ASN A 140 -5.09 13.72 1.29
CA ASN A 140 -4.49 13.50 2.62
C ASN A 140 -3.35 12.46 2.62
N VAL A 141 -2.58 12.38 1.53
CA VAL A 141 -1.37 11.57 1.44
C VAL A 141 -0.19 12.28 2.10
N ILE A 142 -0.14 13.61 1.99
CA ILE A 142 0.86 14.46 2.64
C ILE A 142 0.17 15.54 3.47
N VAL A 143 0.84 15.98 4.53
CA VAL A 143 0.37 17.05 5.42
C VAL A 143 1.53 17.99 5.76
N PRO A 144 1.26 19.28 6.05
CA PRO A 144 2.27 20.15 6.61
C PRO A 144 2.78 19.60 7.95
N SER A 145 4.10 19.46 8.08
CA SER A 145 4.73 19.19 9.38
C SER A 145 4.97 20.51 10.09
N LYS A 146 4.72 20.54 11.40
CA LYS A 146 5.19 21.60 12.29
C LYS A 146 6.62 21.33 12.73
#